data_AF-A0A841L8G0-F1
#
_entry.id   AF-A0A841L8G0-F1
#
_cell.length_a   1.000
_cell.length_b   1.000
_cell.length_c   1.000
_cell.angle_alpha   90.00
_cell.angle_beta   90.00
_cell.angle_gamma   90.00
#
_symmetry.space_group_name_H-M   'P 1'
#
loop_
_entity.id
_entity.type
_entity.pdbx_description
1 polymer ?
#
loop_
_entity_poly.entity_id
_entity_poly.type
_entity_poly.pdbx_seq_one_letter_code
_entity_poly.pdbx_strand_id
1 'polypeptide(L)'
;MFDVWSSTSELGQPCLRRGLNSRLIDLNGLVRKQALSGLDRVLCEHLATGRASFQVPMQSPPLDPARRFLNVSALQKAIRQGDAVGAMRFAQQGCSVNAEQIFRRLAVCAVEDVGIGNLLAVGMALAVMGNRSMRENSADELAAYLAYLLAISPKSRIACDLLSICDFDRALDPLKTDLVRASPDSLRSRASDPRSPYAERMAAIWLIAGTSRFTGMNMPTINRTRADVMFMMTASRMPLMLYYIADRTAARTADAMFISYFLIAEMIAAEPDIRLSDRTIGAKAKIAGFPAAAFDLHTHEGRWAIGQFGRQCPPVAEMLLSVKPTMRDMALCYGVFIAEGGELANQVSFVAAENIEYDAHHAELAFTGIADASAQAQFLTAITNYLPMLNQYRFAALRRN
;
A
#
# COMPACT_ATOMS: atom_id res chain seq x y z
N MET A 1 -18.23 13.53 -20.25
CA MET A 1 -18.86 12.72 -19.18
C MET A 1 -17.77 11.88 -18.54
N PHE A 2 -16.94 12.52 -17.70
CA PHE A 2 -15.61 12.11 -17.22
C PHE A 2 -14.46 12.48 -18.18
N ASP A 3 -13.94 13.71 -18.05
CA ASP A 3 -12.68 14.19 -18.65
C ASP A 3 -11.47 13.61 -17.86
N VAL A 4 -11.41 12.29 -17.69
CA VAL A 4 -10.59 11.64 -16.64
C VAL A 4 -9.40 10.86 -17.20
N TRP A 5 -9.21 10.79 -18.51
CA TRP A 5 -8.37 9.74 -19.11
C TRP A 5 -7.27 10.25 -20.05
N SER A 6 -6.65 11.40 -19.74
CA SER A 6 -5.34 11.72 -20.33
C SER A 6 -4.21 11.12 -19.50
N SER A 7 -3.14 10.75 -20.21
CA SER A 7 -1.87 10.18 -19.72
C SER A 7 -1.49 10.58 -18.28
N THR A 8 -1.08 9.58 -17.51
CA THR A 8 -0.58 9.63 -16.12
C THR A 8 0.67 10.49 -15.92
N SER A 9 1.12 11.22 -16.93
CA SER A 9 2.22 12.18 -16.84
C SER A 9 1.83 13.46 -16.10
N GLU A 10 0.54 13.73 -15.90
CA GLU A 10 0.06 14.97 -15.28
C GLU A 10 -0.95 14.69 -14.17
N LEU A 11 -0.51 14.75 -12.91
CA LEU A 11 -1.37 14.70 -11.71
C LEU A 11 -2.29 15.94 -11.56
N GLY A 12 -2.43 16.74 -12.61
CA GLY A 12 -3.31 17.91 -12.72
C GLY A 12 -4.72 17.60 -13.23
N GLN A 13 -5.14 16.32 -13.28
CA GLN A 13 -6.44 15.95 -13.85
C GLN A 13 -7.61 16.64 -13.12
N PRO A 14 -8.63 17.16 -13.85
CA PRO A 14 -9.78 17.79 -13.23
C PRO A 14 -10.53 16.90 -12.22
N CYS A 15 -10.44 15.57 -12.38
CA CYS A 15 -11.04 14.59 -11.47
C CYS A 15 -10.47 14.60 -10.06
N LEU A 16 -9.25 15.13 -9.89
CA LEU A 16 -8.55 15.26 -8.61
C LEU A 16 -8.88 16.55 -7.87
N ARG A 17 -9.46 17.54 -8.56
CA ARG A 17 -9.73 18.87 -8.00
C ARG A 17 -11.21 19.24 -8.00
N ARG A 18 -12.02 18.56 -8.81
CA ARG A 18 -13.46 18.79 -8.85
C ARG A 18 -14.14 18.11 -7.67
N GLY A 19 -14.45 18.91 -6.65
CA GLY A 19 -15.17 18.43 -5.49
C GLY A 19 -16.55 17.85 -5.83
N LEU A 20 -17.04 16.97 -4.94
CA LEU A 20 -18.33 16.30 -5.10
C LEU A 20 -19.48 17.28 -5.40
N ASN A 21 -20.34 16.86 -6.32
CA ASN A 21 -21.58 17.56 -6.66
C ASN A 21 -22.69 17.13 -5.68
N SER A 22 -23.43 18.08 -5.12
CA SER A 22 -24.52 17.80 -4.16
C SER A 22 -25.59 16.85 -4.72
N ARG A 23 -25.78 16.80 -6.05
CA ARG A 23 -26.70 15.86 -6.70
C ARG A 23 -26.29 14.39 -6.56
N LEU A 24 -25.01 14.12 -6.29
CA LEU A 24 -24.47 12.78 -6.09
C LEU A 24 -24.59 12.32 -4.63
N ILE A 25 -25.00 13.20 -3.71
CA ILE A 25 -25.11 12.93 -2.28
C ILE A 25 -26.56 12.50 -1.98
N ASP A 26 -26.73 11.54 -1.08
CA ASP A 26 -28.02 11.05 -0.59
C ASP A 26 -28.48 11.80 0.67
N LEU A 27 -29.62 11.39 1.25
CA LEU A 27 -30.19 12.04 2.44
C LEU A 27 -29.35 11.83 3.71
N ASN A 28 -28.45 10.85 3.72
CA ASN A 28 -27.55 10.58 4.85
C ASN A 28 -26.22 11.34 4.71
N GLY A 29 -26.06 12.17 3.68
CA GLY A 29 -24.81 12.84 3.39
C GLY A 29 -23.74 11.89 2.85
N LEU A 30 -24.12 10.78 2.21
CA LEU A 30 -23.16 9.85 1.57
C LEU A 30 -23.30 9.89 0.05
N VAL A 31 -22.26 9.47 -0.69
CA VAL A 31 -22.40 9.35 -2.16
C VAL A 31 -23.37 8.22 -2.49
N ARG A 32 -24.35 8.52 -3.34
CA ARG A 32 -25.39 7.58 -3.78
C ARG A 32 -24.76 6.30 -4.33
N LYS A 33 -25.27 5.15 -3.87
CA LYS A 33 -24.83 3.82 -4.33
C LYS A 33 -24.86 3.70 -5.86
N GLN A 34 -25.86 4.27 -6.53
CA GLN A 34 -25.98 4.26 -7.99
C GLN A 34 -24.82 4.96 -8.69
N ALA A 35 -24.28 6.05 -8.12
CA ALA A 35 -23.12 6.74 -8.68
C ALA A 35 -21.87 5.86 -8.57
N LEU A 36 -21.65 5.22 -7.41
CA LEU A 36 -20.52 4.33 -7.20
C LEU A 36 -20.60 3.06 -8.07
N SER A 37 -21.78 2.47 -8.21
CA SER A 37 -22.01 1.33 -9.12
C SER A 37 -21.89 1.74 -10.59
N GLY A 38 -22.27 2.97 -10.95
CA GLY A 38 -22.02 3.53 -12.27
C GLY A 38 -20.53 3.64 -12.58
N LEU A 39 -19.72 4.06 -11.61
CA LEU A 39 -18.25 4.07 -11.73
C LEU A 39 -17.67 2.66 -11.86
N ASP A 40 -18.11 1.69 -11.06
CA ASP A 40 -17.67 0.29 -11.21
C ASP A 40 -17.87 -0.17 -12.67
N ARG A 41 -19.05 0.08 -13.24
CA ARG A 41 -19.36 -0.30 -14.63
C ARG A 41 -18.42 0.37 -15.63
N VAL A 42 -18.27 1.70 -15.56
CA VAL A 42 -17.41 2.46 -16.48
C VAL A 42 -15.94 2.01 -16.38
N LEU A 43 -15.45 1.75 -15.16
CA LEU A 43 -14.09 1.27 -14.94
C LEU A 43 -13.90 -0.15 -15.50
N CYS A 44 -14.88 -1.04 -15.33
CA CYS A 44 -14.85 -2.38 -15.94
C CYS A 44 -14.89 -2.31 -17.48
N GLU A 45 -15.69 -1.43 -18.08
CA GLU A 45 -15.77 -1.21 -19.53
C GLU A 45 -14.43 -0.68 -20.09
N HIS A 46 -13.83 0.29 -19.39
CA HIS A 46 -12.53 0.83 -19.74
C HIS A 46 -11.43 -0.25 -19.69
N LEU A 47 -11.42 -1.05 -18.62
CA LEU A 47 -10.49 -2.16 -18.47
C LEU A 47 -10.67 -3.22 -19.57
N ALA A 48 -11.91 -3.58 -19.90
CA ALA A 48 -12.20 -4.55 -20.95
C ALA A 48 -11.69 -4.07 -22.33
N THR A 49 -11.85 -2.77 -22.62
CA THR A 49 -11.36 -2.14 -23.85
C THR A 49 -9.83 -2.19 -23.91
N GLY A 50 -9.15 -1.80 -22.82
CA GLY A 50 -7.69 -1.84 -22.76
C GLY A 50 -7.13 -3.26 -22.86
N ARG A 51 -7.83 -4.25 -22.28
CA ARG A 51 -7.45 -5.67 -22.36
C ARG A 51 -7.55 -6.23 -23.77
N ALA A 52 -8.53 -5.80 -24.57
CA ALA A 52 -8.72 -6.30 -25.94
C ALA A 52 -7.50 -6.05 -26.85
N SER A 53 -6.72 -5.00 -26.56
CA SER A 53 -5.49 -4.65 -27.29
C SER A 53 -4.22 -5.22 -26.63
N PHE A 54 -4.34 -5.91 -25.50
CA PHE A 54 -3.22 -6.39 -24.71
C PHE A 54 -2.89 -7.83 -25.05
N GLN A 55 -1.65 -8.07 -25.49
CA GLN A 55 -1.14 -9.41 -25.70
C GLN A 55 -0.52 -9.92 -24.41
N VAL A 56 -1.14 -10.95 -23.85
CA VAL A 56 -0.61 -11.65 -22.68
C VAL A 56 0.67 -12.39 -23.10
N PRO A 57 1.79 -12.24 -22.38
CA PRO A 57 3.00 -13.01 -22.67
C PRO A 57 2.74 -14.51 -22.63
N MET A 58 3.60 -15.27 -23.30
CA MET A 58 3.55 -16.74 -23.37
C MET A 58 3.32 -17.36 -21.98
N GLN A 59 2.53 -18.44 -21.91
CA GLN A 59 2.09 -19.06 -20.66
C GLN A 59 3.25 -19.28 -19.68
N SER A 60 3.06 -18.79 -18.47
CA SER A 60 4.00 -18.98 -17.38
C SER A 60 4.01 -20.44 -16.92
N PRO A 61 5.17 -21.02 -16.56
CA PRO A 61 5.23 -22.38 -16.05
C PRO A 61 4.39 -22.51 -14.78
N PRO A 62 3.80 -23.68 -14.50
CA PRO A 62 2.93 -23.88 -13.35
C PRO A 62 3.67 -23.60 -12.04
N LEU A 63 2.96 -22.99 -11.09
CA LEU A 63 3.48 -22.69 -9.76
C LEU A 63 3.27 -23.89 -8.84
N ASP A 64 4.33 -24.29 -8.14
CA ASP A 64 4.22 -25.22 -7.01
C ASP A 64 3.32 -24.60 -5.91
N PRO A 65 2.20 -25.24 -5.53
CA PRO A 65 1.29 -24.75 -4.49
C PRO A 65 1.97 -24.44 -3.14
N ALA A 66 3.09 -25.11 -2.82
CA ALA A 66 3.86 -24.82 -1.62
C ALA A 66 4.48 -23.41 -1.64
N ARG A 67 4.73 -22.86 -2.85
CA ARG A 67 5.31 -21.53 -3.07
C ARG A 67 4.29 -20.42 -3.25
N ARG A 68 3.00 -20.67 -2.97
CA ARG A 68 1.93 -19.67 -3.16
C ARG A 68 2.19 -18.34 -2.44
N PHE A 69 2.73 -18.37 -1.21
CA PHE A 69 2.99 -17.16 -0.44
C PHE A 69 4.19 -16.37 -0.99
N LEU A 70 5.23 -17.07 -1.43
CA LEU A 70 6.37 -16.46 -2.11
C LEU A 70 5.94 -15.81 -3.43
N ASN A 71 5.06 -16.46 -4.20
CA ASN A 71 4.50 -15.87 -5.42
C ASN A 71 3.66 -14.62 -5.16
N VAL A 72 2.84 -14.62 -4.10
CA VAL A 72 2.06 -13.45 -3.69
C VAL A 72 2.96 -12.29 -3.28
N SER A 73 4.03 -12.54 -2.52
CA SER A 73 5.02 -11.49 -2.19
C SER A 73 5.74 -11.01 -3.46
N ALA A 74 6.16 -11.93 -4.33
CA ALA A 74 6.83 -11.59 -5.58
C ALA A 74 5.98 -10.74 -6.52
N LEU A 75 4.67 -11.01 -6.63
CA LEU A 75 3.72 -10.17 -7.36
C LEU A 75 3.73 -8.74 -6.82
N GLN A 76 3.62 -8.57 -5.49
CA GLN A 76 3.61 -7.25 -4.86
C GLN A 76 4.92 -6.50 -5.10
N LYS A 77 6.07 -7.17 -4.90
CA LYS A 77 7.39 -6.55 -5.13
C LYS A 77 7.59 -6.16 -6.59
N ALA A 78 7.18 -7.02 -7.53
CA ALA A 78 7.27 -6.73 -8.95
C ALA A 78 6.41 -5.52 -9.34
N ILE A 79 5.18 -5.41 -8.82
CA ILE A 79 4.34 -4.21 -9.01
C ILE A 79 5.05 -2.99 -8.45
N ARG A 80 5.40 -3.02 -7.16
CA ARG A 80 6.04 -1.92 -6.44
C ARG A 80 7.29 -1.38 -7.15
N GLN A 81 8.11 -2.29 -7.68
CA GLN A 81 9.38 -1.97 -8.33
C GLN A 81 9.25 -1.70 -9.84
N GLY A 82 8.05 -1.75 -10.40
CA GLY A 82 7.83 -1.53 -11.82
C GLY A 82 8.27 -2.65 -12.77
N ASP A 83 8.53 -3.87 -12.25
CA ASP A 83 8.80 -5.05 -13.08
C ASP A 83 7.50 -5.59 -13.68
N ALA A 84 7.04 -4.97 -14.75
CA ALA A 84 5.79 -5.33 -15.42
C ALA A 84 5.78 -6.79 -15.90
N VAL A 85 6.91 -7.28 -16.42
CA VAL A 85 7.03 -8.68 -16.89
C VAL A 85 6.94 -9.65 -15.73
N GLY A 86 7.66 -9.38 -14.64
CA GLY A 86 7.57 -10.15 -13.41
C GLY A 86 6.16 -10.15 -12.83
N ALA A 87 5.52 -8.99 -12.76
CA ALA A 87 4.17 -8.82 -12.21
C ALA A 87 3.12 -9.63 -12.99
N MET A 88 3.14 -9.54 -14.33
CA MET A 88 2.28 -10.36 -15.19
C MET A 88 2.45 -11.85 -14.90
N ARG A 89 3.70 -12.33 -14.92
CA ARG A 89 4.02 -13.74 -14.67
C ARG A 89 3.50 -14.22 -13.32
N PHE A 90 3.80 -13.49 -12.24
CA PHE A 90 3.39 -13.89 -10.89
C PHE A 90 1.87 -13.84 -10.70
N ALA A 91 1.17 -12.93 -11.40
CA ALA A 91 -0.29 -12.91 -11.40
C ALA A 91 -0.86 -14.16 -12.08
N GLN A 92 -0.38 -14.53 -13.28
CA GLN A 92 -0.82 -15.74 -13.99
C GLN A 92 -0.56 -17.01 -13.17
N GLN A 93 0.66 -17.16 -12.66
CA GLN A 93 1.09 -18.28 -11.83
C GLN A 93 0.27 -18.39 -10.55
N GLY A 94 -0.06 -17.25 -9.94
CA GLY A 94 -0.90 -17.23 -8.76
C GLY A 94 -2.34 -17.63 -9.06
N CYS A 95 -2.89 -17.21 -10.20
CA CYS A 95 -4.25 -17.55 -10.62
C CYS A 95 -4.45 -19.04 -10.86
N SER A 96 -3.42 -19.76 -11.33
CA SER A 96 -3.50 -21.22 -11.48
C SER A 96 -3.60 -21.97 -10.15
N VAL A 97 -3.28 -21.31 -9.03
CA VAL A 97 -3.37 -21.89 -7.67
C VAL A 97 -4.57 -21.33 -6.91
N ASN A 98 -4.73 -20.01 -6.87
CA ASN A 98 -5.81 -19.32 -6.15
C ASN A 98 -6.07 -17.93 -6.73
N ALA A 99 -6.94 -17.85 -7.76
CA ALA A 99 -7.30 -16.60 -8.41
C ALA A 99 -7.89 -15.55 -7.45
N GLU A 100 -8.77 -15.93 -6.52
CA GLU A 100 -9.40 -15.00 -5.57
C GLU A 100 -8.36 -14.32 -4.66
N GLN A 101 -7.34 -15.06 -4.21
CA GLN A 101 -6.23 -14.49 -3.44
C GLN A 101 -5.43 -13.48 -4.27
N ILE A 102 -5.20 -13.77 -5.56
CA ILE A 102 -4.46 -12.86 -6.46
C ILE A 102 -5.23 -11.57 -6.70
N PHE A 103 -6.52 -11.63 -7.00
CA PHE A 103 -7.31 -10.41 -7.20
C PHE A 103 -7.42 -9.58 -5.92
N ARG A 104 -7.52 -10.22 -4.74
CA ARG A 104 -7.44 -9.50 -3.46
C ARG A 104 -6.08 -8.81 -3.30
N ARG A 105 -4.98 -9.49 -3.60
CA ARG A 105 -3.64 -8.90 -3.52
C ARG A 105 -3.45 -7.77 -4.53
N LEU A 106 -3.93 -7.90 -5.76
CA LEU A 106 -3.90 -6.83 -6.76
C LEU A 106 -4.64 -5.58 -6.28
N ALA A 107 -5.82 -5.75 -5.65
CA ALA A 107 -6.55 -4.64 -5.05
C ALA A 107 -5.76 -3.98 -3.89
N VAL A 108 -5.10 -4.77 -3.04
CA VAL A 108 -4.22 -4.24 -1.98
C VAL A 108 -3.04 -3.48 -2.58
N CYS A 109 -2.27 -4.07 -3.50
CA CYS A 109 -1.15 -3.41 -4.17
C CYS A 109 -1.57 -2.13 -4.91
N ALA A 110 -2.77 -2.12 -5.49
CA ALA A 110 -3.28 -0.93 -6.14
C ALA A 110 -3.43 0.24 -5.15
N VAL A 111 -3.97 -0.01 -3.96
CA VAL A 111 -4.15 1.05 -2.95
C VAL A 111 -2.83 1.37 -2.24
N GLU A 112 -2.04 0.34 -1.93
CA GLU A 112 -0.81 0.42 -1.12
C GLU A 112 0.38 0.96 -1.91
N ASP A 113 0.62 0.46 -3.12
CA ASP A 113 1.86 0.70 -3.86
C ASP A 113 1.66 1.68 -5.03
N VAL A 114 0.46 1.70 -5.64
CA VAL A 114 0.12 2.65 -6.72
C VAL A 114 -0.53 3.92 -6.15
N GLY A 115 -1.56 3.76 -5.32
CA GLY A 115 -2.22 4.86 -4.61
C GLY A 115 -2.62 6.01 -5.53
N ILE A 116 -2.20 7.22 -5.18
CA ILE A 116 -2.47 8.42 -5.98
C ILE A 116 -1.65 8.54 -7.26
N GLY A 117 -0.67 7.65 -7.49
CA GLY A 117 0.13 7.65 -8.71
C GLY A 117 -0.68 7.31 -9.96
N ASN A 118 -1.75 6.51 -9.84
CA ASN A 118 -2.67 6.26 -10.94
C ASN A 118 -4.06 5.85 -10.45
N LEU A 119 -4.93 6.84 -10.18
CA LEU A 119 -6.28 6.58 -9.70
C LEU A 119 -7.13 5.71 -10.64
N LEU A 120 -6.91 5.81 -11.95
CA LEU A 120 -7.61 4.98 -12.93
C LEU A 120 -7.29 3.49 -12.69
N ALA A 121 -5.99 3.14 -12.61
CA ALA A 121 -5.54 1.78 -12.36
C ALA A 121 -6.04 1.26 -11.00
N VAL A 122 -5.98 2.10 -9.96
CA VAL A 122 -6.52 1.76 -8.64
C VAL A 122 -8.02 1.50 -8.69
N GLY A 123 -8.76 2.38 -9.36
CA GLY A 123 -10.19 2.24 -9.51
C GLY A 123 -10.60 0.97 -10.26
N MET A 124 -9.89 0.63 -11.33
CA MET A 124 -10.11 -0.60 -12.11
C MET A 124 -9.84 -1.86 -11.28
N ALA A 125 -8.73 -1.91 -10.54
CA ALA A 125 -8.40 -3.06 -9.68
C ALA A 125 -9.49 -3.26 -8.61
N LEU A 126 -9.94 -2.18 -7.97
CA LEU A 126 -11.03 -2.22 -7.01
C LEU A 126 -12.36 -2.65 -7.66
N ALA A 127 -12.70 -2.12 -8.85
CA ALA A 127 -13.91 -2.49 -9.59
C ALA A 127 -13.96 -3.99 -9.90
N VAL A 128 -12.86 -4.55 -10.41
CA VAL A 128 -12.71 -5.99 -10.69
C VAL A 128 -12.83 -6.82 -9.41
N MET A 129 -12.26 -6.37 -8.30
CA MET A 129 -12.41 -7.06 -7.01
C MET A 129 -13.89 -7.16 -6.58
N GLY A 130 -14.72 -6.20 -6.96
CA GLY A 130 -16.17 -6.24 -6.73
C GLY A 130 -16.97 -7.06 -7.75
N ASN A 131 -16.38 -7.41 -8.90
CA ASN A 131 -17.09 -8.06 -10.01
C ASN A 131 -16.64 -9.51 -10.19
N ARG A 132 -17.33 -10.44 -9.51
CA ARG A 132 -17.02 -11.87 -9.55
C ARG A 132 -17.07 -12.45 -10.97
N SER A 133 -18.09 -12.11 -11.76
CA SER A 133 -18.26 -12.63 -13.13
C SER A 133 -17.07 -12.30 -14.03
N MET A 134 -16.51 -11.09 -13.88
CA MET A 134 -15.36 -10.66 -14.67
C MET A 134 -14.10 -11.45 -14.29
N ARG A 135 -13.93 -11.80 -13.01
CA ARG A 135 -12.79 -12.59 -12.54
C ARG A 135 -12.87 -14.06 -12.95
N GLU A 136 -14.06 -14.61 -13.08
CA GLU A 136 -14.25 -16.01 -13.51
C GLU A 136 -14.01 -16.18 -15.02
N ASN A 137 -14.19 -15.13 -15.81
CA ASN A 137 -13.97 -15.11 -17.26
C ASN A 137 -12.55 -14.67 -17.62
N SER A 138 -11.64 -15.64 -17.86
CA SER A 138 -10.21 -15.42 -18.15
C SER A 138 -9.44 -14.79 -16.98
N ALA A 139 -9.49 -15.45 -15.82
CA ALA A 139 -8.89 -14.99 -14.56
C ALA A 139 -7.40 -14.63 -14.70
N ASP A 140 -6.63 -15.48 -15.37
CA ASP A 140 -5.20 -15.35 -15.57
C ASP A 140 -4.83 -14.19 -16.49
N GLU A 141 -5.49 -14.06 -17.65
CA GLU A 141 -5.28 -12.94 -18.58
C GLU A 141 -5.66 -11.60 -17.94
N LEU A 142 -6.80 -11.56 -17.24
CA LEU A 142 -7.26 -10.35 -16.55
C LEU A 142 -6.32 -9.96 -15.41
N ALA A 143 -5.87 -10.92 -14.60
CA ALA A 143 -4.92 -10.67 -13.52
C ALA A 143 -3.57 -10.21 -14.06
N ALA A 144 -3.07 -10.81 -15.15
CA ALA A 144 -1.84 -10.40 -15.82
C ALA A 144 -1.94 -8.94 -16.30
N TYR A 145 -3.04 -8.59 -16.97
CA TYR A 145 -3.26 -7.24 -17.47
C TYR A 145 -3.33 -6.19 -16.35
N LEU A 146 -4.06 -6.49 -15.26
CA LEU A 146 -4.08 -5.61 -14.08
C LEU A 146 -2.70 -5.48 -13.46
N ALA A 147 -1.96 -6.58 -13.30
CA ALA A 147 -0.61 -6.56 -12.74
C ALA A 147 0.35 -5.71 -13.60
N TYR A 148 0.25 -5.82 -14.93
CA TYR A 148 0.97 -4.96 -15.88
C TYR A 148 0.64 -3.49 -15.65
N LEU A 149 -0.65 -3.12 -15.65
CA LEU A 149 -1.10 -1.73 -15.45
C LEU A 149 -0.58 -1.15 -14.13
N LEU A 150 -0.68 -1.90 -13.03
CA LEU A 150 -0.20 -1.45 -11.72
C LEU A 150 1.33 -1.31 -11.70
N ALA A 151 2.05 -2.23 -12.33
CA ALA A 151 3.51 -2.19 -12.39
C ALA A 151 4.02 -0.98 -13.20
N ILE A 152 3.40 -0.64 -14.34
CA ILE A 152 3.83 0.52 -15.14
C ILE A 152 3.35 1.87 -14.59
N SER A 153 2.38 1.86 -13.67
CA SER A 153 1.83 3.10 -13.10
C SER A 153 2.85 3.83 -12.22
N PRO A 154 2.77 5.17 -12.09
CA PRO A 154 3.46 5.85 -11.00
C PRO A 154 3.07 5.30 -9.63
N LYS A 155 3.99 5.35 -8.67
CA LYS A 155 3.82 4.73 -7.34
C LYS A 155 3.59 5.76 -6.26
N SER A 156 2.83 5.38 -5.25
CA SER A 156 2.62 6.19 -4.05
C SER A 156 2.21 5.29 -2.89
N ARG A 157 2.97 5.38 -1.79
CA ARG A 157 2.71 4.65 -0.55
C ARG A 157 2.10 5.48 0.57
N ILE A 158 1.81 6.76 0.31
CA ILE A 158 1.32 7.72 1.31
C ILE A 158 0.15 7.16 2.14
N ALA A 159 -0.76 6.41 1.51
CA ALA A 159 -1.90 5.82 2.22
C ALA A 159 -1.47 4.78 3.28
N CYS A 160 -0.50 3.94 2.93
CA CYS A 160 0.09 2.95 3.84
C CYS A 160 1.01 3.63 4.88
N ASP A 161 1.85 4.57 4.43
CA ASP A 161 2.85 5.21 5.28
C ASP A 161 2.19 6.06 6.38
N LEU A 162 1.07 6.75 6.10
CA LEU A 162 0.26 7.41 7.12
C LEU A 162 -0.28 6.45 8.21
N LEU A 163 -0.65 5.22 7.82
CA LEU A 163 -1.04 4.19 8.79
C LEU A 163 0.16 3.72 9.59
N SER A 164 1.31 3.46 8.95
CA SER A 164 2.54 3.05 9.62
C SER A 164 2.96 4.08 10.67
N ILE A 165 2.97 5.37 10.35
CA ILE A 165 3.27 6.43 11.34
C ILE A 165 2.29 6.33 12.52
N CYS A 166 0.99 6.31 12.24
CA CYS A 166 -0.02 6.26 13.28
C CYS A 166 0.09 5.01 14.16
N ASP A 167 0.43 3.85 13.59
CA ASP A 167 0.47 2.57 14.30
C ASP A 167 1.79 2.37 15.07
N PHE A 168 2.91 2.87 14.55
CA PHE A 168 4.25 2.59 15.09
C PHE A 168 4.89 3.75 15.85
N ASP A 169 4.46 5.00 15.63
CA ASP A 169 4.98 6.14 16.41
C ASP A 169 4.42 6.11 17.85
N ARG A 170 5.29 5.79 18.80
CA ARG A 170 4.98 5.76 20.23
C ARG A 170 4.78 7.13 20.84
N ALA A 171 5.26 8.20 20.20
CA ALA A 171 4.99 9.56 20.66
C ALA A 171 3.49 9.88 20.59
N LEU A 172 2.71 9.15 19.78
CA LEU A 172 1.27 9.29 19.67
C LEU A 172 0.47 8.53 20.74
N ASP A 173 1.09 7.66 21.55
CA ASP A 173 0.35 6.81 22.50
C ASP A 173 -0.45 7.59 23.56
N PRO A 174 0.10 8.68 24.16
CA PRO A 174 -0.69 9.55 25.03
C PRO A 174 -1.91 10.14 24.31
N LEU A 175 -1.70 10.64 23.08
CA LEU A 175 -2.77 11.21 22.27
C LEU A 175 -3.84 10.16 21.93
N LYS A 176 -3.45 8.95 21.49
CA LYS A 176 -4.40 7.85 21.21
C LYS A 176 -5.24 7.54 22.44
N THR A 177 -4.62 7.52 23.62
CA THR A 177 -5.32 7.28 24.90
C THR A 177 -6.38 8.34 25.19
N ASP A 178 -6.06 9.61 24.93
CA ASP A 178 -7.01 10.71 25.10
C ASP A 178 -8.13 10.67 24.05
N LEU A 179 -7.78 10.42 22.79
CA LEU A 179 -8.72 10.35 21.67
C LEU A 179 -9.73 9.20 21.80
N VAL A 180 -9.36 8.07 22.42
CA VAL A 180 -10.30 6.97 22.70
C VAL A 180 -11.48 7.44 23.56
N ARG A 181 -11.25 8.40 24.46
CA ARG A 181 -12.26 8.96 25.38
C ARG A 181 -13.01 10.15 24.79
N ALA A 182 -12.55 10.68 23.66
CA ALA A 182 -13.12 11.86 23.03
C ALA A 182 -14.50 11.54 22.40
N SER A 183 -15.37 12.56 22.42
CA SER A 183 -16.67 12.49 21.73
C SER A 183 -16.47 12.40 20.21
N PRO A 184 -17.44 11.88 19.45
CA PRO A 184 -17.38 11.89 17.98
C PRO A 184 -17.12 13.28 17.38
N ASP A 185 -17.71 14.34 17.95
CA ASP A 185 -17.50 15.73 17.49
C ASP A 185 -16.07 16.22 17.76
N SER A 186 -15.50 15.85 18.92
CA SER A 186 -14.12 16.19 19.26
C SER A 186 -13.13 15.50 18.30
N LEU A 187 -13.39 14.22 17.97
CA LEU A 187 -12.59 13.48 17.00
C LEU A 187 -12.70 14.08 15.60
N ARG A 188 -13.91 14.42 15.14
CA ARG A 188 -14.10 15.10 13.83
C ARG A 188 -13.37 16.44 13.79
N SER A 189 -13.45 17.20 14.87
CA SER A 189 -12.74 18.47 15.02
C SER A 189 -11.22 18.28 14.92
N ARG A 190 -10.67 17.29 15.64
CA ARG A 190 -9.23 16.97 15.58
C ARG A 190 -8.80 16.50 14.19
N ALA A 191 -9.57 15.60 13.58
CA ALA A 191 -9.28 15.07 12.25
C ALA A 191 -9.27 16.17 11.17
N SER A 192 -10.08 17.22 11.34
CA SER A 192 -10.24 18.29 10.36
C SER A 192 -9.43 19.56 10.68
N ASP A 193 -8.66 19.61 11.77
CA ASP A 193 -7.88 20.80 12.13
C ASP A 193 -6.59 20.85 11.28
N PRO A 194 -6.47 21.79 10.32
CA PRO A 194 -5.29 21.86 9.44
C PRO A 194 -4.01 22.27 10.18
N ARG A 195 -4.11 22.72 11.43
CA ARG A 195 -2.94 23.07 12.26
C ARG A 195 -2.35 21.87 12.99
N SER A 196 -3.10 20.77 13.08
CA SER A 196 -2.62 19.53 13.71
C SER A 196 -1.72 18.75 12.74
N PRO A 197 -0.63 18.12 13.20
CA PRO A 197 0.19 17.23 12.38
C PRO A 197 -0.64 16.11 11.75
N TYR A 198 -0.27 15.66 10.54
CA TYR A 198 -1.01 14.62 9.83
C TYR A 198 -1.15 13.32 10.63
N ALA A 199 -0.12 12.92 11.38
CA ALA A 199 -0.15 11.74 12.23
C ALA A 199 -1.24 11.80 13.32
N GLU A 200 -1.41 12.95 13.98
CA GLU A 200 -2.46 13.15 14.99
C GLU A 200 -3.85 13.11 14.37
N ARG A 201 -4.01 13.76 13.22
CA ARG A 201 -5.26 13.79 12.47
C ARG A 201 -5.61 12.39 11.99
N MET A 202 -4.63 11.63 11.53
CA MET A 202 -4.77 10.25 11.09
C MET A 202 -5.25 9.33 12.22
N ALA A 203 -4.67 9.46 13.42
CA ALA A 203 -5.12 8.74 14.60
C ALA A 203 -6.60 9.01 14.92
N ALA A 204 -7.02 10.28 14.86
CA ALA A 204 -8.42 10.65 15.05
C ALA A 204 -9.33 10.01 13.99
N ILE A 205 -8.96 10.06 12.70
CA ILE A 205 -9.76 9.46 11.61
C ILE A 205 -9.88 7.94 11.78
N TRP A 206 -8.81 7.25 12.17
CA TRP A 206 -8.85 5.81 12.41
C TRP A 206 -9.78 5.42 13.56
N LEU A 207 -9.74 6.18 14.65
CA LEU A 207 -10.65 5.98 15.76
C LEU A 207 -12.10 6.33 15.38
N ILE A 208 -12.35 7.26 14.44
CA ILE A 208 -13.71 7.51 13.89
C ILE A 208 -14.17 6.30 13.07
N ALA A 209 -13.32 5.76 12.18
CA ALA A 209 -13.65 4.61 11.33
C ALA A 209 -13.95 3.33 12.12
N GLY A 210 -13.36 3.19 13.30
CA GLY A 210 -13.44 2.00 14.13
C GLY A 210 -12.35 1.00 13.80
N THR A 211 -11.55 0.68 14.81
CA THR A 211 -10.37 -0.20 14.71
C THR A 211 -10.68 -1.66 15.01
N SER A 212 -11.92 -1.99 15.41
CA SER A 212 -12.35 -3.40 15.58
C SER A 212 -12.38 -4.16 14.25
N ARG A 213 -12.81 -3.49 13.18
CA ARG A 213 -12.83 -4.03 11.81
C ARG A 213 -11.55 -3.70 11.05
N PHE A 214 -11.06 -2.47 11.18
CA PHE A 214 -9.87 -1.97 10.50
C PHE A 214 -8.71 -1.96 11.50
N THR A 215 -8.16 -3.13 11.80
CA THR A 215 -7.20 -3.32 12.90
C THR A 215 -5.84 -2.69 12.60
N GLY A 216 -5.21 -2.13 13.63
CA GLY A 216 -3.77 -1.83 13.66
C GLY A 216 -3.09 -2.68 14.73
N MET A 217 -1.76 -2.78 14.70
CA MET A 217 -0.98 -3.53 15.68
C MET A 217 -1.02 -2.91 17.08
N ASN A 218 -0.97 -1.58 17.15
CA ASN A 218 -0.94 -0.81 18.39
C ASN A 218 -2.11 0.18 18.50
N MET A 219 -3.07 0.13 17.59
CA MET A 219 -4.27 0.96 17.67
C MET A 219 -5.24 0.44 18.73
N PRO A 220 -5.77 1.31 19.62
CA PRO A 220 -6.82 0.92 20.56
C PRO A 220 -8.03 0.35 19.83
N THR A 221 -8.63 -0.73 20.32
CA THR A 221 -9.81 -1.36 19.69
C THR A 221 -11.09 -0.58 20.02
N ILE A 222 -11.74 -0.03 18.99
CA ILE A 222 -13.00 0.71 19.10
C ILE A 222 -13.99 0.17 18.07
N ASN A 223 -15.21 -0.10 18.52
CA ASN A 223 -16.31 -0.51 17.63
C ASN A 223 -17.07 0.70 17.11
N ARG A 224 -16.81 1.07 15.85
CA ARG A 224 -17.50 2.14 15.10
C ARG A 224 -17.66 1.73 13.65
N THR A 225 -18.28 2.61 12.86
CA THR A 225 -18.53 2.35 11.44
C THR A 225 -17.74 3.34 10.59
N ARG A 226 -17.34 2.90 9.39
CA ARG A 226 -16.72 3.78 8.40
C ARG A 226 -17.61 4.94 7.94
N ALA A 227 -18.92 4.91 8.21
CA ALA A 227 -19.88 5.88 7.67
C ALA A 227 -19.55 7.32 8.08
N ASP A 228 -19.08 7.52 9.32
CA ASP A 228 -18.68 8.85 9.80
C ASP A 228 -17.49 9.42 9.02
N VAL A 229 -16.48 8.60 8.71
CA VAL A 229 -15.35 9.02 7.87
C VAL A 229 -15.83 9.32 6.45
N MET A 230 -16.68 8.46 5.88
CA MET A 230 -17.24 8.72 4.54
C MET A 230 -18.07 10.00 4.52
N PHE A 231 -18.83 10.31 5.57
CA PHE A 231 -19.55 11.57 5.72
C PHE A 231 -18.58 12.76 5.73
N MET A 232 -17.50 12.69 6.52
CA MET A 232 -16.45 13.74 6.52
C MET A 232 -15.88 13.98 5.12
N MET A 233 -15.62 12.92 4.35
CA MET A 233 -15.12 13.03 2.98
C MET A 233 -16.13 13.73 2.05
N THR A 234 -17.43 13.50 2.21
CA THR A 234 -18.44 14.26 1.43
C THR A 234 -18.54 15.71 1.87
N ALA A 235 -18.45 15.98 3.19
CA ALA A 235 -18.57 17.30 3.78
C ALA A 235 -17.38 18.19 3.39
N SER A 236 -16.18 17.62 3.25
CA SER A 236 -14.99 18.30 2.70
C SER A 236 -15.04 18.48 1.19
N ARG A 237 -16.12 18.03 0.53
CA ARG A 237 -16.29 18.01 -0.92
C ARG A 237 -15.13 17.28 -1.61
N MET A 238 -14.64 16.18 -1.03
CA MET A 238 -13.60 15.35 -1.62
C MET A 238 -13.92 15.04 -3.10
N PRO A 239 -12.93 14.99 -4.00
CA PRO A 239 -13.16 14.58 -5.38
C PRO A 239 -13.76 13.17 -5.48
N LEU A 240 -14.70 12.98 -6.43
CA LEU A 240 -15.49 11.74 -6.54
C LEU A 240 -14.61 10.48 -6.70
N MET A 241 -13.50 10.57 -7.42
CA MET A 241 -12.63 9.41 -7.65
C MET A 241 -11.89 8.98 -6.39
N LEU A 242 -11.38 9.93 -5.60
CA LEU A 242 -10.76 9.65 -4.29
C LEU A 242 -11.79 9.06 -3.31
N TYR A 243 -13.01 9.63 -3.29
CA TYR A 243 -14.10 9.07 -2.50
C TYR A 243 -14.43 7.63 -2.89
N TYR A 244 -14.53 7.35 -4.19
CA TYR A 244 -14.79 6.01 -4.71
C TYR A 244 -13.69 5.03 -4.28
N ILE A 245 -12.42 5.41 -4.39
CA ILE A 245 -11.29 4.57 -3.98
C ILE A 245 -11.34 4.31 -2.46
N ALA A 246 -11.62 5.33 -1.65
CA ALA A 246 -11.79 5.14 -0.21
C ALA A 246 -12.95 4.18 0.12
N ASP A 247 -14.14 4.39 -0.45
CA ASP A 247 -15.29 3.51 -0.22
C ASP A 247 -14.99 2.06 -0.63
N ARG A 248 -14.41 1.87 -1.83
CA ARG A 248 -14.15 0.53 -2.35
C ARG A 248 -13.01 -0.18 -1.65
N THR A 249 -11.98 0.54 -1.20
CA THR A 249 -10.93 -0.02 -0.33
C THR A 249 -11.56 -0.59 0.93
N ALA A 250 -12.28 0.23 1.72
CA ALA A 250 -12.92 -0.22 2.95
C ALA A 250 -13.91 -1.39 2.75
N ALA A 251 -14.62 -1.41 1.62
CA ALA A 251 -15.62 -2.44 1.33
C ALA A 251 -15.00 -3.76 0.86
N ARG A 252 -13.89 -3.72 0.10
CA ARG A 252 -13.40 -4.88 -0.67
C ARG A 252 -12.08 -5.45 -0.16
N THR A 253 -11.23 -4.64 0.47
CA THR A 253 -9.96 -5.11 1.04
C THR A 253 -10.04 -5.34 2.56
N ALA A 254 -11.01 -4.70 3.22
CA ALA A 254 -11.11 -4.62 4.69
C ALA A 254 -9.87 -4.00 5.36
N ASP A 255 -9.07 -3.27 4.58
CA ASP A 255 -7.87 -2.58 5.04
C ASP A 255 -8.19 -1.16 5.53
N ALA A 256 -7.40 -0.64 6.48
CA ALA A 256 -7.55 0.71 7.01
C ALA A 256 -7.12 1.80 6.00
N MET A 257 -6.38 1.50 4.92
CA MET A 257 -5.80 2.52 4.02
C MET A 257 -6.82 3.53 3.45
N PHE A 258 -8.11 3.19 3.43
CA PHE A 258 -9.14 4.12 2.99
C PHE A 258 -9.21 5.41 3.82
N ILE A 259 -8.89 5.36 5.13
CA ILE A 259 -8.96 6.55 5.99
C ILE A 259 -7.92 7.61 5.59
N SER A 260 -6.77 7.17 5.06
CA SER A 260 -5.69 8.04 4.60
C SER A 260 -6.14 8.96 3.45
N TYR A 261 -7.13 8.54 2.65
CA TYR A 261 -7.60 9.31 1.49
C TYR A 261 -8.24 10.65 1.87
N PHE A 262 -8.71 10.81 3.12
CA PHE A 262 -9.16 12.10 3.62
C PHE A 262 -8.03 13.14 3.66
N LEU A 263 -6.89 12.78 4.26
CA LEU A 263 -5.72 13.66 4.36
C LEU A 263 -5.02 13.82 2.99
N ILE A 264 -4.96 12.75 2.20
CA ILE A 264 -4.38 12.80 0.86
C ILE A 264 -5.13 13.78 -0.05
N ALA A 265 -6.46 13.84 0.03
CA ALA A 265 -7.23 14.81 -0.76
C ALA A 265 -6.87 16.26 -0.40
N GLU A 266 -6.64 16.55 0.88
CA GLU A 266 -6.19 17.87 1.33
C GLU A 266 -4.77 18.18 0.88
N MET A 267 -3.85 17.21 0.97
CA MET A 267 -2.47 17.36 0.48
C MET A 267 -2.45 17.71 -1.01
N ILE A 268 -3.21 16.98 -1.84
CA ILE A 268 -3.31 17.25 -3.28
C ILE A 268 -3.90 18.65 -3.55
N ALA A 269 -4.87 19.09 -2.75
CA ALA A 269 -5.47 20.41 -2.91
C ALA A 269 -4.51 21.54 -2.49
N ALA A 270 -3.65 21.29 -1.51
CA ALA A 270 -2.66 22.24 -1.01
C ALA A 270 -1.38 22.29 -1.85
N GLU A 271 -1.07 21.23 -2.60
CA GLU A 271 0.20 21.10 -3.32
C GLU A 271 0.07 21.51 -4.79
N PRO A 272 0.70 22.63 -5.22
CA PRO A 272 0.65 23.07 -6.59
C PRO A 272 1.55 22.25 -7.53
N ASP A 273 2.60 21.62 -7.00
CA ASP A 273 3.70 21.03 -7.77
C ASP A 273 3.94 19.55 -7.41
N ILE A 274 3.01 18.70 -7.85
CA ILE A 274 3.14 17.26 -7.69
C ILE A 274 3.96 16.70 -8.86
N ARG A 275 5.10 16.09 -8.55
CA ARG A 275 6.06 15.62 -9.55
C ARG A 275 6.14 14.10 -9.58
N LEU A 276 6.68 13.57 -10.68
CA LEU A 276 7.14 12.19 -10.75
C LEU A 276 8.65 12.17 -10.57
N SER A 277 9.10 11.43 -9.57
CA SER A 277 10.51 11.11 -9.36
C SER A 277 10.83 9.82 -10.14
N ASP A 278 11.64 9.95 -11.19
CA ASP A 278 12.18 8.80 -11.93
C ASP A 278 13.29 8.13 -11.10
N ARG A 279 12.86 7.44 -10.03
CA ARG A 279 13.72 6.56 -9.25
C ARG A 279 13.93 5.29 -10.06
N THR A 280 15.05 5.23 -10.78
CA THR A 280 15.48 3.99 -11.45
C THR A 280 15.90 2.97 -10.39
N ILE A 281 15.11 1.92 -10.25
CA ILE A 281 15.48 0.78 -9.41
C ILE A 281 16.48 -0.06 -10.19
N GLY A 282 17.72 -0.13 -9.69
CA GLY A 282 18.79 -0.93 -10.29
C GLY A 282 18.42 -2.42 -10.39
N ALA A 283 19.10 -3.15 -11.28
CA ALA A 283 18.85 -4.58 -11.50
C ALA A 283 18.86 -5.35 -10.17
N LYS A 284 17.71 -5.93 -9.80
CA LYS A 284 17.56 -6.66 -8.54
C LYS A 284 17.92 -8.12 -8.69
N ALA A 285 18.53 -8.67 -7.65
CA ALA A 285 18.85 -10.09 -7.58
C ALA A 285 17.57 -10.94 -7.70
N LYS A 286 17.68 -12.06 -8.42
CA LYS A 286 16.62 -13.06 -8.52
C LYS A 286 17.11 -14.38 -7.93
N ILE A 287 16.24 -15.05 -7.17
CA ILE A 287 16.53 -16.32 -6.50
C ILE A 287 15.47 -17.32 -6.98
N ALA A 288 15.91 -18.35 -7.72
CA ALA A 288 15.04 -19.32 -8.38
C ALA A 288 13.90 -18.67 -9.20
N GLY A 289 14.21 -17.54 -9.87
CA GLY A 289 13.26 -16.80 -10.69
C GLY A 289 12.39 -15.78 -9.94
N PHE A 290 12.37 -15.77 -8.61
CA PHE A 290 11.66 -14.77 -7.80
C PHE A 290 12.57 -13.57 -7.48
N PRO A 291 12.05 -12.34 -7.34
CA PRO A 291 12.82 -11.22 -6.80
C PRO A 291 13.35 -11.59 -5.41
N ALA A 292 14.61 -11.29 -5.12
CA ALA A 292 15.18 -11.55 -3.81
C ALA A 292 14.38 -10.87 -2.68
N ALA A 293 13.89 -9.66 -2.92
CA ALA A 293 13.02 -8.90 -2.03
C ALA A 293 11.67 -9.60 -1.68
N ALA A 294 11.26 -10.63 -2.43
CA ALA A 294 10.05 -11.41 -2.13
C ALA A 294 10.25 -12.39 -0.96
N PHE A 295 11.50 -12.70 -0.61
CA PHE A 295 11.85 -13.49 0.56
C PHE A 295 11.89 -12.56 1.79
N ASP A 296 10.71 -12.14 2.20
CA ASP A 296 10.46 -11.15 3.25
C ASP A 296 9.77 -11.74 4.49
N LEU A 297 9.32 -10.86 5.40
CA LEU A 297 8.65 -11.22 6.65
C LEU A 297 7.34 -12.02 6.44
N HIS A 298 6.73 -11.95 5.26
CA HIS A 298 5.48 -12.64 4.94
C HIS A 298 5.70 -14.05 4.38
N THR A 299 6.94 -14.46 4.13
CA THR A 299 7.28 -15.81 3.65
C THR A 299 8.02 -16.60 4.72
N HIS A 300 7.85 -17.92 4.74
CA HIS A 300 8.55 -18.77 5.71
C HIS A 300 10.06 -18.77 5.45
N GLU A 301 10.43 -18.92 4.18
CA GLU A 301 11.79 -18.89 3.68
C GLU A 301 12.46 -17.54 3.97
N GLY A 302 11.75 -16.43 3.76
CA GLY A 302 12.21 -15.09 4.05
C GLY A 302 12.48 -14.85 5.53
N ARG A 303 11.53 -15.20 6.41
CA ARG A 303 11.74 -15.08 7.87
C ARG A 303 12.95 -15.90 8.35
N TRP A 304 13.10 -17.12 7.85
CA TRP A 304 14.28 -17.94 8.19
C TRP A 304 15.58 -17.27 7.72
N ALA A 305 15.62 -16.81 6.47
CA ALA A 305 16.81 -16.19 5.88
C ALA A 305 17.19 -14.89 6.60
N ILE A 306 16.22 -14.03 6.90
CA ILE A 306 16.41 -12.78 7.66
C ILE A 306 16.95 -13.08 9.07
N GLY A 307 16.40 -14.10 9.74
CA GLY A 307 16.87 -14.51 11.06
C GLY A 307 18.31 -15.06 11.05
N GLN A 308 18.69 -15.82 10.01
CA GLN A 308 20.09 -16.26 9.85
C GLN A 308 21.02 -15.08 9.56
N PHE A 309 20.60 -14.18 8.66
CA PHE A 309 21.33 -12.97 8.32
C PHE A 309 21.64 -12.13 9.56
N GLY A 310 20.63 -11.83 10.39
CA GLY A 310 20.82 -11.05 11.60
C GLY A 310 21.71 -11.70 12.68
N ARG A 311 21.86 -13.03 12.68
CA ARG A 311 22.77 -13.74 13.59
C ARG A 311 24.19 -13.85 13.06
N GLN A 312 24.34 -13.99 11.75
CA GLN A 312 25.60 -14.37 11.12
C GLN A 312 26.32 -13.19 10.44
N CYS A 313 25.67 -12.05 10.25
CA CYS A 313 26.29 -10.83 9.73
C CYS A 313 26.78 -9.95 10.88
N PRO A 314 28.10 -9.89 11.18
CA PRO A 314 28.58 -9.23 12.40
C PRO A 314 28.18 -7.75 12.53
N PRO A 315 28.27 -6.90 11.48
CA PRO A 315 27.87 -5.49 11.60
C PRO A 315 26.39 -5.30 11.95
N VAL A 316 25.51 -6.16 11.41
CA VAL A 316 24.08 -6.11 11.71
C VAL A 316 23.79 -6.69 13.11
N ALA A 317 24.43 -7.80 13.45
CA ALA A 317 24.29 -8.44 14.77
C ALA A 317 24.72 -7.52 15.92
N GLU A 318 25.82 -6.78 15.73
CA GLU A 318 26.35 -5.82 16.71
C GLU A 318 25.33 -4.70 16.99
N MET A 319 24.74 -4.10 15.95
CA MET A 319 23.73 -3.06 16.13
C MET A 319 22.48 -3.56 16.85
N LEU A 320 22.07 -4.81 16.62
CA LEU A 320 20.94 -5.44 17.31
C LEU A 320 21.20 -5.74 18.79
N LEU A 321 22.43 -5.65 19.28
CA LEU A 321 22.71 -5.82 20.72
C LEU A 321 22.04 -4.73 21.55
N SER A 322 21.89 -3.52 21.00
CA SER A 322 21.18 -2.39 21.62
C SER A 322 19.65 -2.56 21.62
N VAL A 323 19.13 -3.44 20.74
CA VAL A 323 17.70 -3.72 20.60
C VAL A 323 17.28 -4.80 21.60
N LYS A 324 16.13 -4.60 22.26
CA LYS A 324 15.52 -5.59 23.18
C LYS A 324 15.42 -6.95 22.48
N PRO A 325 15.80 -8.07 23.11
CA PRO A 325 15.81 -9.39 22.46
C PRO A 325 14.50 -9.74 21.75
N THR A 326 13.35 -9.40 22.33
CA THR A 326 12.01 -9.66 21.76
C THR A 326 11.67 -8.82 20.54
N MET A 327 12.43 -7.75 20.24
CA MET A 327 12.20 -6.85 19.11
C MET A 327 13.20 -7.02 17.97
N ARG A 328 14.27 -7.82 18.16
CA ARG A 328 15.36 -7.95 17.18
C ARG A 328 14.88 -8.49 15.83
N ASP A 329 14.02 -9.50 15.83
CA ASP A 329 13.48 -10.07 14.60
C ASP A 329 12.62 -9.06 13.84
N MET A 330 11.84 -8.23 14.56
CA MET A 330 11.04 -7.17 13.96
C MET A 330 11.91 -6.04 13.40
N ALA A 331 12.94 -5.62 14.15
CA ALA A 331 13.93 -4.63 13.69
C ALA A 331 14.60 -5.07 12.38
N LEU A 332 15.01 -6.33 12.31
CA LEU A 332 15.57 -6.92 11.09
C LEU A 332 14.57 -6.93 9.93
N CYS A 333 13.33 -7.35 10.17
CA CYS A 333 12.31 -7.39 9.13
C CYS A 333 12.01 -6.00 8.55
N TYR A 334 11.87 -4.98 9.41
CA TYR A 334 11.67 -3.59 8.97
C TYR A 334 12.92 -3.00 8.31
N GLY A 335 14.12 -3.25 8.87
CA GLY A 335 15.37 -2.81 8.26
C GLY A 335 15.56 -3.38 6.84
N VAL A 336 15.32 -4.67 6.63
CA VAL A 336 15.39 -5.32 5.31
C VAL A 336 14.28 -4.80 4.38
N PHE A 337 13.09 -4.54 4.91
CA PHE A 337 12.02 -3.93 4.14
C PHE A 337 12.45 -2.54 3.64
N ILE A 338 12.89 -1.65 4.52
CA ILE A 338 13.28 -0.28 4.15
C ILE A 338 14.48 -0.28 3.19
N ALA A 339 15.49 -1.14 3.43
CA ALA A 339 16.71 -1.19 2.63
C ALA A 339 16.54 -1.79 1.21
N GLU A 340 15.48 -2.57 0.95
CA GLU A 340 15.31 -3.25 -0.34
C GLU A 340 13.83 -3.40 -0.73
N GLY A 341 13.02 -3.91 0.19
CA GLY A 341 11.64 -4.30 -0.08
C GLY A 341 10.66 -3.14 -0.28
N GLY A 342 10.97 -1.95 0.24
CA GLY A 342 10.14 -0.74 0.24
C GLY A 342 10.39 0.18 -0.96
N GLU A 343 11.44 -0.06 -1.74
CA GLU A 343 11.79 0.76 -2.89
C GLU A 343 10.66 0.85 -3.92
N LEU A 344 10.37 2.09 -4.36
CA LEU A 344 9.34 2.42 -5.34
C LEU A 344 9.96 2.87 -6.66
N ALA A 345 9.45 2.36 -7.79
CA ALA A 345 9.77 2.91 -9.11
C ALA A 345 8.81 4.05 -9.45
N ASN A 346 9.26 5.06 -10.22
CA ASN A 346 8.39 6.13 -10.75
C ASN A 346 7.47 6.76 -9.67
N GLN A 347 8.05 7.22 -8.57
CA GLN A 347 7.30 7.62 -7.38
C GLN A 347 6.71 9.02 -7.51
N VAL A 348 5.48 9.21 -7.03
CA VAL A 348 4.90 10.54 -6.83
C VAL A 348 5.66 11.26 -5.72
N SER A 349 6.22 12.43 -6.02
CA SER A 349 7.05 13.23 -5.11
C SER A 349 6.47 14.62 -4.93
N PHE A 350 6.35 15.02 -3.68
CA PHE A 350 6.11 16.37 -3.21
C PHE A 350 6.50 16.44 -1.73
N VAL A 351 6.67 17.64 -1.17
CA VAL A 351 7.26 17.84 0.16
C VAL A 351 6.57 17.01 1.24
N ALA A 352 5.23 17.03 1.29
CA ALA A 352 4.51 16.25 2.29
C ALA A 352 4.64 14.73 2.09
N ALA A 353 4.73 14.24 0.84
CA ALA A 353 4.94 12.81 0.59
C ALA A 353 6.32 12.34 1.06
N GLU A 354 7.36 13.13 0.83
CA GLU A 354 8.74 12.82 1.24
C GLU A 354 8.88 12.79 2.77
N ASN A 355 8.24 13.75 3.45
CA ASN A 355 8.20 13.77 4.92
C ASN A 355 7.46 12.54 5.48
N ILE A 356 6.32 12.17 4.88
CA ILE A 356 5.55 11.00 5.31
C ILE A 356 6.34 9.69 5.12
N GLU A 357 7.05 9.52 4.00
CA GLU A 357 7.92 8.37 3.76
C GLU A 357 9.03 8.29 4.84
N TYR A 358 9.69 9.43 5.11
CA TYR A 358 10.71 9.52 6.15
C TYR A 358 10.15 9.19 7.55
N ASP A 359 9.04 9.81 7.93
CA ASP A 359 8.40 9.62 9.23
C ASP A 359 7.93 8.17 9.43
N ALA A 360 7.43 7.50 8.38
CA ALA A 360 7.03 6.10 8.44
C ALA A 360 8.23 5.18 8.70
N HIS A 361 9.32 5.34 7.95
CA HIS A 361 10.56 4.58 8.17
C HIS A 361 11.12 4.82 9.58
N HIS A 362 11.11 6.08 10.03
CA HIS A 362 11.55 6.45 11.36
C HIS A 362 10.70 5.78 12.44
N ALA A 363 9.36 5.85 12.33
CA ALA A 363 8.43 5.26 13.28
C ALA A 363 8.59 3.73 13.38
N GLU A 364 8.71 3.04 12.24
CA GLU A 364 8.89 1.58 12.18
C GLU A 364 10.18 1.13 12.90
N LEU A 365 11.32 1.79 12.65
CA LEU A 365 12.59 1.45 13.31
C LEU A 365 12.61 1.89 14.78
N ALA A 366 12.12 3.09 15.09
CA ALA A 366 12.05 3.59 16.46
C ALA A 366 11.17 2.69 17.35
N PHE A 367 10.06 2.17 16.82
CA PHE A 367 9.19 1.21 17.50
C PHE A 367 9.95 -0.04 17.98
N THR A 368 10.93 -0.49 17.18
CA THR A 368 11.76 -1.65 17.50
C THR A 368 12.90 -1.35 18.47
N GLY A 369 13.17 -0.07 18.76
CA GLY A 369 14.19 0.39 19.69
C GLY A 369 15.39 1.10 19.04
N ILE A 370 15.39 1.24 17.71
CA ILE A 370 16.43 2.00 16.97
C ILE A 370 15.88 3.41 16.72
N ALA A 371 15.82 4.23 17.77
CA ALA A 371 15.17 5.55 17.72
C ALA A 371 16.08 6.69 17.23
N ASP A 372 17.39 6.56 17.39
CA ASP A 372 18.33 7.60 16.95
C ASP A 372 18.52 7.57 15.42
N ALA A 373 18.43 8.74 14.77
CA ALA A 373 18.51 8.84 13.31
C ALA A 373 19.87 8.40 12.75
N SER A 374 20.97 8.64 13.47
CA SER A 374 22.31 8.17 13.06
C SER A 374 22.39 6.65 13.17
N ALA A 375 21.88 6.06 14.25
CA ALA A 375 21.79 4.62 14.41
C ALA A 375 20.90 3.96 13.33
N GLN A 376 19.77 4.58 12.97
CA GLN A 376 18.92 4.11 11.87
C GLN A 376 19.68 4.11 10.53
N ALA A 377 20.37 5.20 10.20
CA ALA A 377 21.14 5.30 8.96
C ALA A 377 22.29 4.26 8.92
N GLN A 378 23.01 4.05 10.02
CA GLN A 378 24.06 3.04 10.13
C GLN A 378 23.48 1.62 9.96
N PHE A 379 22.34 1.35 10.60
CA PHE A 379 21.66 0.06 10.52
C PHE A 379 21.21 -0.26 9.09
N LEU A 380 20.55 0.69 8.43
CA LEU A 380 20.14 0.54 7.02
C LEU A 380 21.35 0.40 6.09
N THR A 381 22.41 1.18 6.30
CA THR A 381 23.65 1.09 5.52
C THR A 381 24.28 -0.30 5.63
N ALA A 382 24.37 -0.87 6.84
CA ALA A 382 24.89 -2.22 6.99
C ALA A 382 23.99 -3.27 6.33
N ILE A 383 22.67 -3.16 6.45
CA ILE A 383 21.77 -4.09 5.76
C ILE A 383 22.00 -4.03 4.24
N THR A 384 22.00 -2.82 3.66
CA THR A 384 22.21 -2.59 2.22
C THR A 384 23.54 -3.18 1.74
N ASN A 385 24.64 -2.91 2.46
CA ASN A 385 25.97 -3.39 2.09
C ASN A 385 26.10 -4.92 2.14
N TYR A 386 25.29 -5.59 2.97
CA TYR A 386 25.33 -7.04 3.16
C TYR A 386 24.12 -7.78 2.57
N LEU A 387 23.32 -7.14 1.71
CA LEU A 387 22.25 -7.81 0.93
C LEU A 387 22.75 -9.05 0.16
N PRO A 388 23.97 -9.07 -0.44
CA PRO A 388 24.49 -10.29 -1.07
C PRO A 388 24.57 -11.49 -0.11
N MET A 389 24.92 -11.27 1.16
CA MET A 389 24.96 -12.31 2.18
C MET A 389 23.54 -12.78 2.54
N LEU A 390 22.59 -11.87 2.69
CA LEU A 390 21.17 -12.23 2.87
C LEU A 390 20.66 -13.10 1.72
N ASN A 391 21.06 -12.81 0.48
CA ASN A 391 20.66 -13.58 -0.69
C ASN A 391 21.21 -15.01 -0.69
N GLN A 392 22.39 -15.26 -0.10
CA GLN A 392 22.91 -16.61 0.12
C GLN A 392 21.98 -17.40 1.06
N TYR A 393 21.51 -16.78 2.14
CA TYR A 393 20.54 -17.42 3.05
C TYR A 393 19.19 -17.63 2.39
N ARG A 394 18.67 -16.66 1.63
CA ARG A 394 17.40 -16.83 0.88
C ARG A 394 17.48 -18.02 -0.10
N PHE A 395 18.61 -18.18 -0.79
CA PHE A 395 18.84 -19.33 -1.66
C PHE A 395 18.95 -20.66 -0.89
N ALA A 396 19.62 -20.67 0.27
CA ALA A 396 19.71 -21.86 1.13
C ALA A 396 18.33 -22.25 1.69
N ALA A 397 17.46 -21.29 1.99
CA ALA A 397 16.12 -21.52 2.52
C ALA A 397 15.26 -22.38 1.58
N LEU A 398 15.39 -22.17 0.26
CA LEU A 398 14.67 -22.93 -0.77
C LEU A 398 15.03 -24.42 -0.83
N ARG A 399 16.19 -24.83 -0.27
CA ARG A 399 16.64 -26.23 -0.28
C ARG A 399 16.19 -27.01 0.96
N ARG A 400 15.60 -26.32 1.95
CA ARG A 400 15.15 -26.93 3.21
C ARG A 400 13.71 -27.45 3.13
N ASN A 401 12.95 -26.89 2.20
CA ASN A 401 11.59 -27.26 1.85
C ASN A 401 11.63 -28.09 0.58
#